data_AF-A0AAE5VRM7-F1
#
_entry.id   AF-A0AAE5VRM7-F1
#
_cell.length_a   1.000
_cell.length_b   1.000
_cell.length_c   1.000
_cell.angle_alpha   90.00
_cell.angle_beta   90.00
_cell.angle_gamma   90.00
#
_symmetry.space_group_name_H-M   'P 1'
#
loop_
_entity.id
_entity.type
_entity.pdbx_description
1 polymer ?
#
loop_
_entity_poly.entity_id
_entity_poly.type
_entity_poly.pdbx_seq_one_letter_code
_entity_poly.pdbx_strand_id
1 'polypeptide(L)' 'MTPAEMKEACTASLTGARELGLDESKASVSLVLPKGFKPPARFPRGYLLQVKDDGSRLRSFPATKLMAWIKWAEAQA' A
#
# COMPACT_ATOMS: atom_id res chain seq x y z
N MET A 1 -3.85 1.74 11.01
CA MET A 1 -4.51 1.10 9.86
C MET A 1 -4.61 -0.39 10.13
N THR A 2 -5.82 -0.94 10.17
CA THR A 2 -6.10 -2.37 10.24
C THR A 2 -5.96 -3.03 8.86
N PRO A 3 -5.86 -4.37 8.76
CA PRO A 3 -5.86 -5.05 7.47
C PRO A 3 -7.09 -4.75 6.61
N ALA A 4 -8.27 -4.62 7.24
CA ALA A 4 -9.51 -4.27 6.56
C ALA A 4 -9.46 -2.86 5.94
N GLU A 5 -8.98 -1.87 6.69
CA GLU A 5 -8.81 -0.49 6.19
C GLU A 5 -7.80 -0.44 5.03
N MET A 6 -6.75 -1.26 5.08
CA MET A 6 -5.75 -1.32 4.00
C MET A 6 -6.34 -1.92 2.72
N LYS A 7 -7.19 -2.94 2.85
CA LYS A 7 -7.92 -3.57 1.75
C LYS A 7 -8.92 -2.61 1.12
N GLU A 8 -9.64 -1.85 1.94
CA GLU A 8 -10.56 -0.81 1.49
C GLU A 8 -9.82 0.28 0.71
N ALA A 9 -8.70 0.79 1.23
CA ALA A 9 -7.88 1.80 0.55
C ALA A 9 -7.35 1.30 -0.81
N CYS A 10 -6.92 0.04 -0.89
CA CYS A 10 -6.50 -0.55 -2.17
C CYS A 10 -7.67 -0.64 -3.16
N THR A 11 -8.84 -1.10 -2.70
CA THR A 11 -10.05 -1.20 -3.52
C THR A 11 -10.46 0.17 -4.04
N ALA A 12 -10.52 1.18 -3.17
CA ALA A 12 -10.87 2.55 -3.55
C ALA A 12 -9.90 3.12 -4.60
N SER A 13 -8.59 2.91 -4.43
CA SER A 13 -7.61 3.38 -5.42
C SER A 13 -7.74 2.69 -6.77
N LEU A 14 -8.05 1.39 -6.79
CA LEU A 14 -8.24 0.63 -8.03
C LEU A 14 -9.53 1.06 -8.75
N THR A 15 -10.62 1.20 -8.01
CA THR A 15 -11.89 1.73 -8.55
C THR A 15 -11.71 3.12 -9.13
N GLY A 16 -11.04 4.03 -8.40
CA GLY A 16 -10.76 5.37 -8.90
C GLY A 16 -9.92 5.39 -10.18
N ALA A 17 -8.91 4.50 -10.29
CA ALA A 17 -8.15 4.37 -11.53
C ALA A 17 -9.04 3.94 -12.71
N ARG A 18 -9.92 2.96 -12.49
CA ARG A 18 -10.87 2.49 -13.51
C ARG A 18 -11.86 3.57 -13.94
N GLU A 19 -12.42 4.32 -12.98
CA GLU A 19 -13.36 5.41 -13.25
C GLU A 19 -12.73 6.55 -14.05
N LEU A 20 -11.43 6.82 -13.82
CA LEU A 20 -10.66 7.81 -14.57
C LEU A 20 -10.11 7.29 -15.91
N GLY A 21 -10.41 6.04 -16.30
CA GLY A 21 -9.87 5.43 -17.51
C GLY A 21 -8.36 5.19 -17.47
N LEU A 22 -7.78 5.15 -16.26
CA LEU A 22 -6.36 4.89 -16.05
C LEU A 22 -6.11 3.38 -15.94
N ASP A 23 -4.92 2.96 -16.36
CA ASP A 23 -4.46 1.60 -16.14
C ASP A 23 -4.30 1.32 -14.64
N GLU A 24 -4.72 0.13 -14.18
CA GLU A 24 -4.65 -0.26 -12.77
C GLU A 24 -3.22 -0.23 -12.20
N SER A 25 -2.18 -0.33 -13.03
CA SER A 25 -0.78 -0.17 -12.59
C SER A 25 -0.47 1.23 -12.06
N LYS A 26 -1.32 2.23 -12.36
CA LYS A 26 -1.22 3.59 -11.81
C LYS A 26 -1.86 3.72 -10.44
N ALA A 27 -2.74 2.80 -10.04
CA ALA A 27 -3.36 2.81 -8.73
C ALA A 27 -2.33 2.58 -7.62
N SER A 28 -2.32 3.47 -6.63
CA SER A 28 -1.30 3.51 -5.60
C SER A 28 -1.90 3.87 -4.24
N VAL A 29 -1.44 3.22 -3.17
CA VAL A 29 -1.79 3.56 -1.79
C VAL A 29 -0.56 4.10 -1.09
N SER A 30 -0.71 5.24 -0.43
CA SER A 30 0.36 5.83 0.39
C SER A 30 0.22 5.43 1.84
N LEU A 31 1.30 4.93 2.43
CA LEU A 31 1.37 4.55 3.85
C LEU A 31 2.43 5.38 4.55
N VAL A 32 2.12 5.82 5.77
CA VAL A 32 3.11 6.40 6.70
C VAL A 32 3.68 5.26 7.53
N LEU A 33 4.98 5.01 7.37
CA LEU A 33 5.70 3.95 8.06
C LEU A 33 6.54 4.53 9.19
N PRO A 34 6.58 3.89 10.38
CA PRO A 34 7.41 4.36 11.48
C PRO A 34 8.90 4.25 11.14
N LYS A 35 9.72 5.02 11.86
CA LYS A 35 11.19 4.91 11.77
C LYS A 35 11.61 3.47 12.07
N GLY A 36 12.46 2.91 11.21
CA GLY A 36 12.98 1.55 11.38
C GLY A 36 11.98 0.43 11.04
N PHE A 37 10.85 0.74 10.39
CA PHE A 37 9.91 -0.27 9.92
C PHE A 37 10.61 -1.40 9.15
N LYS A 38 10.45 -2.63 9.64
CA LYS A 38 10.92 -3.85 8.99
C LYS A 38 9.74 -4.48 8.23
N PRO A 39 9.76 -4.48 6.89
CA PRO A 39 8.66 -5.05 6.13
C PRO A 39 8.51 -6.55 6.46
N PRO A 40 7.28 -7.05 6.63
CA PRO A 40 7.03 -8.47 6.81
C PRO A 40 7.38 -9.26 5.54
N ALA A 41 7.38 -10.59 5.65
CA ALA A 41 7.67 -11.46 4.53
C ALA A 41 6.79 -11.11 3.31
N ARG A 42 7.43 -11.03 2.14
CA ARG A 42 6.80 -10.75 0.84
C ARG A 42 6.06 -9.41 0.73
N PHE A 43 6.22 -8.51 1.71
CA PHE A 43 5.64 -7.17 1.64
C PHE A 43 6.12 -6.45 0.37
N PRO A 44 5.23 -5.76 -0.37
CA PRO A 44 5.58 -5.16 -1.64
C PRO A 44 6.63 -4.05 -1.49
N ARG A 45 7.47 -3.89 -2.51
CA ARG A 45 8.33 -2.71 -2.60
C ARG A 45 7.52 -1.50 -3.05
N GLY A 46 7.69 -0.40 -2.33
CA GLY A 46 7.11 0.90 -2.65
C GLY A 46 8.18 1.96 -2.87
N TYR A 47 7.73 3.10 -3.38
CA TYR A 47 8.55 4.28 -3.64
C TYR A 47 8.53 5.22 -2.43
N LEU A 48 9.69 5.77 -2.06
CA LEU A 48 9.79 6.75 -0.98
C LEU A 48 9.36 8.13 -1.50
N LEU A 49 8.34 8.71 -0.88
CA LEU A 49 7.86 10.05 -1.23
C LEU A 49 8.48 11.12 -0.34
N GLN A 50 8.49 10.88 0.97
CA GLN A 50 8.96 11.86 1.95
C GLN A 50 9.51 11.16 3.21
N VAL A 51 10.55 11.75 3.79
CA VAL A 51 10.96 11.49 5.18
C VAL A 51 10.48 12.68 6.01
N LYS A 52 9.72 12.42 7.07
CA LYS A 52 9.22 13.46 7.98
C LYS A 52 10.27 13.75 9.06
N ASP A 53 10.10 14.89 9.75
CA ASP A 53 11.02 15.33 10.81
C ASP A 53 11.12 14.34 11.98
N ASP A 54 10.04 13.62 12.27
CA ASP A 54 9.98 12.55 13.27
C ASP A 54 10.68 11.24 12.83
N GLY A 55 11.22 11.21 11.60
CA GLY A 55 11.88 10.06 10.99
C GLY A 55 10.92 9.01 10.43
N SER A 56 9.60 9.21 10.53
CA SER A 56 8.62 8.41 9.80
C SER A 56 8.74 8.66 8.29
N ARG A 57 8.29 7.69 7.49
CA ARG A 57 8.48 7.67 6.04
C ARG A 57 7.16 7.51 5.34
N LEU A 58 6.80 8.48 4.50
CA LEU A 58 5.68 8.34 3.57
C LEU A 58 6.16 7.56 2.34
N ARG A 59 5.51 6.43 2.05
CA ARG A 59 5.80 5.61 0.88
C ARG A 59 4.55 5.32 0.08
N SER A 60 4.68 5.33 -1.24
CA SER A 60 3.64 4.90 -2.18
C SER A 60 3.86 3.46 -2.61
N PHE A 61 2.81 2.65 -2.59
CA PHE A 61 2.81 1.25 -2.98
C PHE A 61 1.80 1.00 -4.10
N PRO A 62 2.13 0.20 -5.12
CA PRO A 62 1.15 -0.22 -6.12
C PRO A 62 -0.01 -0.96 -5.45
N ALA A 63 -1.24 -0.49 -5.67
CA ALA A 63 -2.43 -1.00 -4.99
C ALA A 63 -2.66 -2.49 -5.30
N THR A 64 -2.40 -2.92 -6.53
CA THR A 64 -2.48 -4.32 -6.96
C THR A 64 -1.54 -5.25 -6.16
N LYS A 65 -0.28 -4.84 -5.99
CA LYS A 65 0.73 -5.63 -5.26
C LYS A 65 0.44 -5.66 -3.76
N LEU A 66 -0.03 -4.54 -3.21
CA LEU A 66 -0.40 -4.47 -1.80
C LEU A 66 -1.64 -5.32 -1.51
N MET A 67 -2.65 -5.29 -2.38
CA MET A 67 -3.82 -6.16 -2.30
C MET A 67 -3.46 -7.64 -2.38
N ALA A 68 -2.55 -8.02 -3.29
CA ALA A 68 -2.08 -9.40 -3.41
C ALA A 68 -1.36 -9.87 -2.13
N TRP A 69 -0.54 -9.00 -1.52
CA TRP A 69 0.12 -9.30 -0.26
C TRP A 69 -0.87 -9.43 0.90
N ILE A 70 -1.89 -8.58 0.99
CA ILE A 70 -2.94 -8.69 2.03
C ILE A 70 -3.63 -10.04 1.95
N LYS A 71 -4.07 -10.45 0.76
CA LYS A 71 -4.71 -11.77 0.55
C LYS A 71 -3.79 -12.93 0.94
N TRP A 72 -2.50 -12.84 0.59
CA TRP A 72 -1.52 -13.84 0.99
C TRP A 72 -1.37 -13.89 2.51
N ALA A 73 -1.23 -12.73 3.16
CA ALA A 73 -1.08 -12.64 4.61
C ALA A 73 -2.33 -13.14 5.36
N GLU A 74 -3.53 -12.83 4.88
CA GLU A 74 -4.81 -13.36 5.40
C GLU A 74 -4.84 -14.89 5.32
N ALA A 75 -4.31 -15.49 4.25
CA ALA A 75 -4.25 -16.94 4.09
C ALA A 75 -3.18 -17.65 4.95
N GLN A 76 -2.33 -16.89 5.65
CA GLN A 76 -1.35 -17.44 6.60
C GLN A 76 -1.81 -17.29 8.07
N ALA A 77 -2.91 -16.56 8.31
CA ALA A 77 -3.50 -16.35 9.63
C ALA A 77 -4.48 -17.47 9.99
#